data_AF-A0A356TJ70-F1
#
_entry.id   AF-A0A356TJ70-F1
#
_cell.length_a   1.000
_cell.length_b   1.000
_cell.length_c   1.000
_cell.angle_alpha   90.00
_cell.angle_beta   90.00
_cell.angle_gamma   90.00
#
_symmetry.space_group_name_H-M   'P 1'
#
loop_
_entity.id
_entity.type
_entity.pdbx_description
1 polymer ?
#
loop_
_entity_poly.entity_id
_entity_poly.type
_entity_poly.pdbx_seq_one_letter_code
_entity_poly.pdbx_strand_id
1 'polypeptide(L)'
;MRRPVFVSLLWMIGATLGGCGARSVLAVDPPEVDAGAARDAGEDSGVAPAPDSGVDSGVDSGVVIEGPCQRDADCGGGVCRRAVGEPPADLVPLPLACGATDPGGAPLGEACRTAEQCDRGLCATSGVCVEPCGSHVDCAPDERCREVFVPTSPRSMQPLMACTALIAAPEGVRVVGPER
;
A
#
# COMPACT_ATOMS: atom_id res chain seq x y z
N MET A 1 -72.74 -11.78 -28.03
CA MET A 1 -72.78 -11.66 -26.56
C MET A 1 -71.50 -10.96 -26.08
N ARG A 2 -71.61 -10.28 -24.93
CA ARG A 2 -70.71 -9.31 -24.26
C ARG A 2 -69.18 -9.58 -24.28
N ARG A 3 -68.41 -8.47 -24.29
CA ARG A 3 -66.94 -8.33 -24.05
C ARG A 3 -66.50 -8.83 -22.66
N PRO A 4 -65.20 -9.11 -22.46
CA PRO A 4 -64.24 -8.11 -21.90
C PRO A 4 -62.90 -8.12 -22.67
N VAL A 5 -62.24 -7.02 -23.08
CA VAL A 5 -61.48 -5.97 -22.37
C VAL A 5 -60.48 -6.48 -21.32
N PHE A 6 -59.19 -6.54 -21.70
CA PHE A 6 -57.99 -6.43 -20.85
C PHE A 6 -56.92 -5.76 -21.74
N VAL A 7 -56.78 -4.43 -21.70
CA VAL A 7 -55.89 -3.62 -20.83
C VAL A 7 -54.41 -3.96 -21.03
N SER A 8 -53.74 -3.03 -21.71
CA SER A 8 -52.32 -2.88 -21.93
C SER A 8 -51.48 -2.95 -20.66
N LEU A 9 -50.26 -3.49 -20.77
CA LEU A 9 -49.10 -2.97 -20.03
C LEU A 9 -47.82 -3.25 -20.83
N LEU A 10 -47.57 -2.40 -21.83
CA LEU A 10 -46.31 -2.36 -22.56
C LEU A 10 -45.33 -1.54 -21.69
N TRP A 11 -44.46 -2.22 -20.94
CA TRP A 11 -43.40 -1.55 -20.19
C TRP A 11 -42.29 -1.10 -21.16
N MET A 12 -42.30 0.20 -21.46
CA MET A 12 -41.16 0.94 -21.99
C MET A 12 -40.16 1.17 -20.85
N ILE A 13 -39.04 0.44 -20.85
CA ILE A 13 -37.89 0.80 -20.01
C ILE A 13 -37.09 1.84 -20.80
N GLY A 14 -37.30 3.11 -20.42
CA GLY A 14 -36.56 4.25 -20.93
C GLY A 14 -35.13 4.28 -20.42
N ALA A 15 -34.20 4.53 -21.33
CA ALA A 15 -32.82 4.86 -21.03
C ALA A 15 -32.75 6.28 -20.43
N THR A 16 -32.28 6.40 -19.19
CA THR A 16 -31.87 7.67 -18.61
C THR A 16 -30.34 7.73 -18.55
N LEU A 17 -29.76 8.44 -19.52
CA LEU A 17 -28.46 9.08 -19.40
C LEU A 17 -28.57 10.17 -18.32
N GLY A 18 -28.25 9.83 -17.08
CA GLY A 18 -28.13 10.75 -15.97
C GLY A 18 -26.65 10.93 -15.59
N GLY A 19 -26.12 12.12 -15.84
CA GLY A 19 -24.73 12.47 -15.51
C GLY A 19 -24.45 12.41 -14.01
N CYS A 20 -23.33 11.79 -13.63
CA CYS A 20 -22.78 11.88 -12.28
C CYS A 20 -21.82 13.06 -12.19
N GLY A 21 -22.39 14.26 -12.09
CA GLY A 21 -21.70 15.43 -11.54
C GLY A 21 -22.24 15.70 -10.14
N ALA A 22 -21.51 15.25 -9.11
CA ALA A 22 -21.72 15.72 -7.74
C ALA A 22 -20.40 15.62 -6.97
N ARG A 23 -19.69 16.75 -6.93
CA ARG A 23 -18.60 17.04 -5.99
C ARG A 23 -19.23 17.24 -4.62
N SER A 24 -18.90 16.40 -3.65
CA SER A 24 -19.15 16.68 -2.23
C SER A 24 -17.85 17.20 -1.62
N VAL A 25 -17.72 18.53 -1.59
CA VAL A 25 -16.70 19.22 -0.80
C VAL A 25 -17.34 19.46 0.56
N LEU A 26 -16.92 18.73 1.58
CA LEU A 26 -17.21 19.08 2.97
C LEU A 26 -16.23 20.18 3.37
N ALA A 27 -16.72 21.42 3.35
CA ALA A 27 -16.09 22.54 4.00
C ALA A 27 -16.23 22.36 5.51
N VAL A 28 -15.11 22.33 6.21
CA VAL A 28 -15.05 22.49 7.66
C VAL A 28 -14.45 23.87 7.90
N ASP A 29 -15.28 24.80 8.39
CA ASP A 29 -14.85 26.13 8.81
C ASP A 29 -13.89 26.02 10.01
N PRO A 30 -12.85 26.88 10.07
CA PRO A 30 -11.96 26.97 11.22
C PRO A 30 -12.64 27.75 12.36
N PRO A 31 -12.42 27.40 13.64
CA PRO A 31 -12.83 28.27 14.74
C PRO A 31 -11.86 29.45 14.87
N GLU A 32 -12.41 30.66 14.75
CA GLU A 32 -11.83 31.89 15.27
C GLU A 32 -11.84 31.85 16.81
N VAL A 33 -10.70 32.11 17.44
CA VAL A 33 -10.65 32.53 18.84
C VAL A 33 -9.74 33.73 19.02
N ASP A 34 -10.31 34.68 19.72
CA ASP A 34 -9.95 36.08 19.86
C ASP A 34 -8.70 36.34 20.70
N ALA A 35 -8.08 37.49 20.45
CA ALA A 35 -6.94 38.00 21.19
C ALA A 35 -7.35 38.54 22.58
N GLY A 36 -6.61 38.14 23.61
CA GLY A 36 -6.70 38.71 24.96
C GLY A 36 -5.31 38.95 25.53
N ALA A 37 -4.96 40.23 25.73
CA ALA A 37 -3.65 40.70 26.13
C ALA A 37 -3.40 40.67 27.65
N ALA A 38 -2.10 40.53 27.98
CA ALA A 38 -1.35 41.03 29.15
C ALA A 38 -1.54 40.34 30.52
N ARG A 39 -0.46 39.81 31.09
CA ARG A 39 0.51 40.55 31.93
C ARG A 39 1.58 39.65 32.58
N ASP A 40 2.78 40.20 32.63
CA ASP A 40 3.77 40.14 33.72
C ASP A 40 4.54 38.83 34.01
N ALA A 41 5.83 38.86 33.67
CA ALA A 41 6.85 38.12 34.42
C ALA A 41 8.16 38.90 34.33
N GLY A 42 8.55 39.47 35.47
CA GLY A 42 9.80 40.19 35.66
C GLY A 42 11.04 39.29 35.63
N GLU A 43 12.17 39.96 35.43
CA GLU A 43 13.53 39.54 35.72
C GLU A 43 13.66 38.80 37.08
N ASP A 44 14.52 37.78 37.17
CA ASP A 44 15.90 37.96 37.64
C ASP A 44 16.69 36.63 37.57
N SER A 45 18.00 36.81 37.52
CA SER A 45 19.10 35.91 37.26
C SER A 45 19.41 34.93 38.41
N GLY A 46 20.00 33.79 38.04
CA GLY A 46 21.03 33.13 38.83
C GLY A 46 20.66 31.76 39.41
N VAL A 47 21.29 30.70 38.88
CA VAL A 47 22.04 29.67 39.64
C VAL A 47 22.72 28.73 38.62
N ALA A 48 23.98 28.41 38.91
CA ALA A 48 24.96 27.71 38.06
C ALA A 48 24.62 26.24 37.74
N PRO A 49 25.25 25.62 36.71
CA PRO A 49 24.96 24.24 36.31
C PRO A 49 25.64 23.23 37.25
N ALA A 50 24.86 22.29 37.78
CA ALA A 50 25.41 21.06 38.34
C ALA A 50 25.45 20.00 37.22
N PRO A 51 26.57 19.24 37.06
CA PRO A 51 26.62 18.15 36.10
C PRO A 51 25.94 16.94 36.72
N ASP A 52 24.66 16.71 36.40
CA ASP A 52 24.09 15.39 36.63
C ASP A 52 24.63 14.46 35.56
N SER A 53 25.42 13.51 36.03
CA SER A 53 26.02 12.44 35.25
C SER A 53 24.96 11.37 35.01
N GLY A 54 23.86 11.77 34.37
CA GLY A 54 22.88 10.86 33.82
C GLY A 54 23.57 10.04 32.74
N VAL A 55 23.99 8.83 33.11
CA VAL A 55 24.20 7.76 32.16
C VAL A 55 22.82 7.48 31.55
N ASP A 56 22.49 8.23 30.51
CA ASP A 56 21.50 7.81 29.54
C ASP A 56 22.14 6.67 28.76
N SER A 57 22.16 5.49 29.37
CA SER A 57 22.03 4.24 28.61
C SER A 57 20.61 4.14 28.07
N GLY A 58 20.16 5.21 27.41
CA GLY A 58 19.19 5.09 26.34
C GLY A 58 19.87 4.24 25.31
N VAL A 59 19.61 2.93 25.36
CA VAL A 59 19.44 2.20 24.11
C VAL A 59 18.55 3.10 23.28
N ASP A 60 19.13 3.67 22.22
CA ASP A 60 18.40 4.34 21.16
C ASP A 60 17.37 3.33 20.65
N SER A 61 16.19 3.37 21.28
CA SER A 61 15.01 2.58 20.93
C SER A 61 14.44 3.21 19.67
N GLY A 62 15.15 2.94 18.60
CA GLY A 62 14.96 3.44 17.27
C GLY A 62 15.99 2.74 16.42
N VAL A 63 15.92 1.39 16.38
CA VAL A 63 16.56 0.66 15.31
C VAL A 63 16.02 1.29 14.04
N VAL A 64 16.85 2.08 13.39
CA VAL A 64 16.59 2.57 12.06
C VAL A 64 16.67 1.31 11.20
N ILE A 65 15.52 0.67 11.00
CA ILE A 65 15.32 -0.48 10.12
C ILE A 65 15.34 0.08 8.69
N GLU A 66 16.43 0.75 8.30
CA GLU A 66 16.59 1.34 6.97
C GLU A 66 17.80 0.71 6.31
N GLY A 67 17.60 0.24 5.09
CA GLY A 67 18.62 -0.45 4.33
C GLY A 67 18.00 -1.28 3.22
N PRO A 68 18.76 -1.59 2.16
CA PRO A 68 18.29 -2.46 1.10
C PRO A 68 18.01 -3.86 1.64
N CYS A 69 17.00 -4.51 1.09
CA CYS A 69 16.61 -5.87 1.45
C CYS A 69 16.15 -6.66 0.22
N GLN A 70 16.07 -7.98 0.38
CA GLN A 70 15.47 -8.86 -0.62
C GLN A 70 14.23 -9.59 -0.07
N ARG A 71 14.17 -9.77 1.25
CA ARG A 71 13.13 -10.49 1.98
C ARG A 71 13.02 -9.99 3.42
N ASP A 72 11.94 -10.33 4.11
CA ASP A 72 11.68 -9.85 5.48
C ASP A 72 12.73 -10.27 6.50
N ALA A 73 13.31 -11.46 6.32
CA ALA A 73 14.36 -11.96 7.19
C ALA A 73 15.61 -11.05 7.24
N ASP A 74 15.77 -10.17 6.24
CA ASP A 74 16.88 -9.22 6.18
C ASP A 74 16.63 -7.99 7.09
N CYS A 75 15.39 -7.78 7.55
CA CYS A 75 14.95 -6.52 8.16
C CYS A 75 14.84 -6.53 9.70
N GLY A 76 15.42 -7.51 10.39
CA GLY A 76 15.67 -7.45 11.84
C GLY A 76 14.46 -7.14 12.74
N GLY A 77 13.23 -7.38 12.27
CA GLY A 77 11.98 -7.05 12.97
C GLY A 77 10.98 -6.20 12.16
N GLY A 78 11.40 -5.65 11.02
CA GLY A 78 10.51 -5.02 10.03
C GLY A 78 10.17 -5.94 8.85
N VAL A 79 9.60 -5.35 7.81
CA VAL A 79 9.30 -6.00 6.53
C VAL A 79 10.16 -5.40 5.42
N CYS A 80 10.44 -6.22 4.40
CA CYS A 80 11.01 -5.75 3.16
C CYS A 80 9.88 -5.20 2.28
N ARG A 81 9.93 -3.90 2.02
CA ARG A 81 8.87 -3.16 1.33
C ARG A 81 9.45 -2.31 0.22
N ARG A 82 8.59 -1.76 -0.64
CA ARG A 82 9.01 -0.83 -1.69
C ARG A 82 9.75 0.37 -1.06
N ALA A 83 10.93 0.69 -1.60
CA ALA A 83 11.66 1.89 -1.21
C ALA A 83 10.88 3.15 -1.65
N VAL A 84 10.83 4.14 -0.77
CA VAL A 84 10.16 5.43 -1.02
C VAL A 84 11.21 6.47 -1.42
N GLY A 85 10.85 7.38 -2.32
CA GLY A 85 11.73 8.48 -2.76
C GLY A 85 12.55 8.17 -4.01
N GLU A 86 12.60 6.91 -4.45
CA GLU A 86 13.20 6.55 -5.74
C GLU A 86 12.21 6.77 -6.90
N PRO A 87 12.62 7.44 -7.98
CA PRO A 87 11.76 7.62 -9.14
C PRO A 87 11.52 6.27 -9.86
N PRO A 88 10.28 5.99 -10.32
CA PRO A 88 10.00 4.83 -11.15
C PRO A 88 10.87 4.77 -12.40
N ALA A 89 11.40 3.58 -12.71
CA ALA A 89 12.18 3.34 -13.92
C ALA A 89 11.70 2.05 -14.60
N ASP A 90 11.31 2.13 -15.87
CA ASP A 90 10.69 0.99 -16.56
C ASP A 90 11.67 -0.17 -16.75
N LEU A 91 11.23 -1.38 -16.41
CA LEU A 91 11.98 -2.64 -16.46
C LEU A 91 13.30 -2.65 -15.67
N VAL A 92 13.48 -1.71 -14.74
CA VAL A 92 14.59 -1.70 -13.78
C VAL A 92 14.12 -2.36 -12.49
N PRO A 93 14.88 -3.28 -11.86
CA PRO A 93 14.48 -3.93 -10.62
C PRO A 93 13.93 -2.96 -9.59
N LEU A 94 12.79 -3.30 -8.98
CA LEU A 94 12.14 -2.46 -8.00
C LEU A 94 13.04 -2.31 -6.75
N PRO A 95 13.42 -1.09 -6.35
CA PRO A 95 14.20 -0.91 -5.13
C PRO A 95 13.34 -1.25 -3.91
N LEU A 96 13.91 -2.04 -3.01
CA LEU A 96 13.30 -2.43 -1.75
C LEU A 96 14.13 -1.88 -0.60
N ALA A 97 13.43 -1.54 0.48
CA ALA A 97 14.04 -1.13 1.73
C ALA A 97 13.31 -1.77 2.91
N CYS A 98 14.06 -2.02 3.97
CA CYS A 98 13.47 -2.39 5.24
C CYS A 98 12.61 -1.24 5.78
N GLY A 99 11.54 -1.59 6.49
CA GLY A 99 10.70 -0.62 7.18
C GLY A 99 9.51 -1.27 7.87
N ALA A 100 8.63 -0.46 8.45
CA ALA A 100 7.36 -0.93 8.98
C ALA A 100 6.32 -1.10 7.85
N THR A 101 5.31 -1.94 8.07
CA THR A 101 4.11 -2.02 7.21
C THR A 101 3.31 -0.72 7.28
N ASP A 102 2.70 -0.33 6.16
CA ASP A 102 1.78 0.80 6.12
C ASP A 102 0.48 0.49 6.86
N PRO A 103 0.10 1.30 7.87
CA PRO A 103 -1.13 1.08 8.61
C PRO A 103 -2.36 1.24 7.70
N GLY A 104 -3.22 0.22 7.67
CA GLY A 104 -4.42 0.19 6.83
C GLY A 104 -4.20 -0.33 5.42
N GLY A 105 -2.97 -0.71 5.06
CA GLY A 105 -2.69 -1.48 3.84
C GLY A 105 -3.22 -2.90 3.94
N ALA A 106 -3.62 -3.46 2.80
CA ALA A 106 -4.07 -4.84 2.68
C ALA A 106 -2.88 -5.80 2.87
N PRO A 107 -3.10 -6.94 3.53
CA PRO A 107 -2.08 -7.97 3.72
C PRO A 107 -1.74 -8.71 2.42
N LEU A 108 -0.71 -9.54 2.50
CA LEU A 108 -0.29 -10.44 1.42
C LEU A 108 -1.45 -11.29 0.88
N GLY A 109 -1.49 -11.50 -0.43
CA GLY A 109 -2.50 -12.29 -1.13
C GLY A 109 -3.84 -11.58 -1.38
N GLU A 110 -4.11 -10.45 -0.72
CA GLU A 110 -5.32 -9.66 -0.95
C GLU A 110 -5.28 -8.91 -2.29
N ALA A 111 -6.48 -8.66 -2.83
CA ALA A 111 -6.62 -7.98 -4.10
C ALA A 111 -6.19 -6.50 -4.02
N CYS A 112 -5.50 -6.03 -5.05
CA CYS A 112 -5.03 -4.65 -5.16
C CYS A 112 -5.14 -4.13 -6.59
N ARG A 113 -5.16 -2.80 -6.71
CA ARG A 113 -5.09 -2.07 -7.99
C ARG A 113 -3.90 -1.13 -8.07
N THR A 114 -3.42 -0.65 -6.93
CA THR A 114 -2.25 0.23 -6.85
C THR A 114 -1.39 -0.21 -5.67
N ALA A 115 -0.11 0.18 -5.70
CA ALA A 115 0.86 -0.15 -4.66
C ALA A 115 0.40 0.28 -3.26
N GLU A 116 -0.18 1.47 -3.14
CA GLU A 116 -0.58 2.11 -1.87
C GLU A 116 -1.70 1.35 -1.15
N GLN A 117 -2.35 0.39 -1.82
CA GLN A 117 -3.36 -0.46 -1.22
C GLN A 117 -2.77 -1.63 -0.44
N CYS A 118 -1.48 -1.94 -0.61
CA CYS A 118 -0.80 -3.04 0.06
C CYS A 118 0.05 -2.51 1.22
N ASP A 119 0.11 -3.25 2.32
CA ASP A 119 0.91 -2.93 3.51
C ASP A 119 2.41 -2.70 3.22
N ARG A 120 2.94 -3.31 2.17
CA ARG A 120 4.34 -3.19 1.71
C ARG A 120 4.52 -2.27 0.52
N GLY A 121 3.45 -1.70 -0.03
CA GLY A 121 3.53 -0.91 -1.26
C GLY A 121 3.76 -1.74 -2.52
N LEU A 122 3.40 -3.03 -2.52
CA LEU A 122 3.74 -4.01 -3.56
C LEU A 122 2.50 -4.68 -4.15
N CYS A 123 1.95 -4.07 -5.21
CA CYS A 123 0.84 -4.64 -5.97
C CYS A 123 1.36 -5.22 -7.28
N ALA A 124 1.32 -6.54 -7.45
CA ALA A 124 1.77 -7.19 -8.67
C ALA A 124 0.74 -7.02 -9.81
N THR A 125 1.16 -7.21 -11.06
CA THR A 125 0.27 -7.21 -12.24
C THR A 125 -0.83 -8.26 -12.21
N SER A 126 -0.68 -9.31 -11.40
CA SER A 126 -1.73 -10.28 -11.08
C SER A 126 -2.87 -9.68 -10.25
N GLY A 127 -2.72 -8.45 -9.75
CA GLY A 127 -3.72 -7.74 -8.96
C GLY A 127 -3.78 -8.19 -7.50
N VAL A 128 -2.67 -8.70 -6.96
CA VAL A 128 -2.57 -9.11 -5.55
C VAL A 128 -1.35 -8.49 -4.87
N CYS A 129 -1.46 -8.27 -3.56
CA CYS A 129 -0.35 -7.85 -2.71
C CYS A 129 0.65 -9.00 -2.55
N VAL A 130 1.94 -8.74 -2.81
CA VAL A 130 2.97 -9.79 -2.87
C VAL A 130 4.11 -9.58 -1.87
N GLU A 131 4.72 -10.68 -1.45
CA GLU A 131 5.87 -10.70 -0.54
C GLU A 131 7.18 -10.83 -1.32
N PRO A 132 8.19 -9.96 -1.09
CA PRO A 132 9.51 -10.13 -1.68
C PRO A 132 10.22 -11.40 -1.21
N CYS A 133 11.01 -12.00 -2.10
CA CYS A 133 11.79 -13.20 -1.79
C CYS A 133 13.16 -13.18 -2.46
N GLY A 134 14.14 -13.82 -1.83
CA GLY A 134 15.43 -14.11 -2.46
C GLY A 134 15.46 -15.47 -3.15
N SER A 135 14.64 -16.41 -2.68
CA SER A 135 14.65 -17.80 -3.11
C SER A 135 13.35 -18.52 -2.77
N HIS A 136 13.14 -19.72 -3.32
CA HIS A 136 11.92 -20.50 -3.07
C HIS A 136 11.72 -20.90 -1.60
N VAL A 137 12.77 -20.90 -0.77
CA VAL A 137 12.64 -21.27 0.66
C VAL A 137 12.07 -20.13 1.51
N ASP A 138 11.97 -18.93 0.95
CA ASP A 138 11.41 -17.77 1.63
C ASP A 138 9.88 -17.75 1.57
N CYS A 139 9.29 -18.52 0.66
CA CYS A 139 7.85 -18.51 0.39
C CYS A 139 7.10 -19.62 1.14
N ALA A 140 5.78 -19.50 1.22
CA ALA A 140 4.94 -20.57 1.73
C ALA A 140 5.10 -21.87 0.91
N PRO A 141 4.81 -23.05 1.48
CA PRO A 141 5.05 -24.34 0.81
C PRO A 141 4.40 -24.49 -0.58
N ASP A 142 3.24 -23.87 -0.77
CA ASP A 142 2.43 -23.81 -1.99
C ASP A 142 2.77 -22.64 -2.91
N GLU A 143 3.83 -21.88 -2.60
CA GLU A 143 4.28 -20.74 -3.38
C GLU A 143 5.68 -20.94 -3.94
N ARG A 144 6.06 -20.14 -4.94
CA ARG A 144 7.43 -20.09 -5.44
C ARG A 144 7.87 -18.66 -5.63
N CYS A 145 9.11 -18.40 -5.23
CA CYS A 145 9.81 -17.17 -5.56
C CYS A 145 10.02 -17.04 -7.08
N ARG A 146 9.35 -16.10 -7.71
CA ARG A 146 9.40 -15.86 -9.16
C ARG A 146 9.49 -14.37 -9.44
N GLU A 147 10.02 -14.03 -10.60
CA GLU A 147 9.94 -12.67 -11.09
C GLU A 147 8.49 -12.35 -11.40
N VAL A 148 7.97 -11.33 -10.73
CA VAL A 148 6.70 -10.68 -11.00
C VAL A 148 6.96 -9.25 -11.43
N PHE A 149 5.93 -8.61 -11.95
CA PHE A 149 6.00 -7.24 -12.37
C PHE A 149 5.11 -6.35 -11.50
N VAL A 150 5.64 -5.22 -11.03
CA VAL A 150 4.92 -4.25 -10.20
C VAL A 150 4.74 -2.96 -10.99
N PRO A 151 3.50 -2.52 -11.28
CA PRO A 151 3.27 -1.21 -11.87
C PRO A 151 3.64 -0.10 -10.88
N THR A 152 4.67 0.68 -11.19
CA THR A 152 5.14 1.80 -10.34
C THR A 152 4.72 3.16 -10.88
N SER A 153 4.33 3.23 -12.14
CA SER A 153 3.70 4.40 -12.76
C SER A 153 2.80 3.97 -13.94
N PRO A 154 2.00 4.88 -14.52
CA PRO A 154 1.22 4.58 -15.73
C PRO A 154 2.05 4.13 -16.94
N ARG A 155 3.37 4.37 -16.92
CA ARG A 155 4.31 4.04 -18.02
C ARG A 155 5.52 3.24 -17.54
N SER A 156 5.47 2.69 -16.33
CA SER A 156 6.63 1.98 -15.76
C SER A 156 6.19 0.78 -14.97
N MET A 157 6.84 -0.33 -15.26
CA MET A 157 6.63 -1.59 -14.58
C MET A 157 7.99 -2.18 -14.22
N GLN A 158 8.17 -2.51 -12.95
CA GLN A 158 9.47 -2.92 -12.44
C GLN A 158 9.45 -4.40 -12.05
N PRO A 159 10.44 -5.20 -12.48
CA PRO A 159 10.55 -6.58 -12.06
C PRO A 159 10.90 -6.65 -10.56
N LEU A 160 10.33 -7.65 -9.89
CA LEU A 160 10.53 -7.95 -8.48
C LEU A 160 10.53 -9.47 -8.32
N MET A 161 11.47 -10.01 -7.54
CA MET A 161 11.35 -11.39 -7.07
C MET A 161 10.34 -11.43 -5.91
N ALA A 162 9.23 -12.13 -6.12
CA ALA A 162 8.16 -12.25 -5.12
C ALA A 162 7.60 -13.66 -5.02
N CYS A 163 7.01 -13.97 -3.87
CA CYS A 163 6.29 -15.21 -3.66
C CYS A 163 4.97 -15.20 -4.44
N THR A 164 4.79 -16.22 -5.28
CA THR A 164 3.59 -16.40 -6.10
C THR A 164 3.02 -17.79 -5.86
N ALA A 165 1.69 -17.86 -5.72
CA ALA A 165 0.97 -19.13 -5.62
C ALA A 165 1.25 -20.06 -6.80
N LEU A 166 1.51 -21.33 -6.51
CA LEU A 166 1.51 -22.39 -7.51
C LEU A 166 0.08 -22.77 -7.86
N ILE A 167 -0.43 -22.20 -8.93
CA ILE A 167 -1.71 -22.65 -9.49
C ILE A 167 -1.45 -23.85 -10.39
N ALA A 168 -1.85 -25.04 -9.92
CA ALA A 168 -1.89 -26.22 -10.77
C ALA A 168 -3.01 -26.06 -11.80
N ALA A 169 -2.69 -26.35 -13.07
CA ALA A 169 -3.71 -26.45 -14.09
C ALA A 169 -4.67 -27.60 -13.71
N PRO A 170 -6.00 -27.40 -13.81
CA PRO A 170 -6.96 -28.49 -13.61
C PRO A 170 -6.65 -29.69 -14.52
N GLU A 171 -7.08 -30.88 -14.12
CA GLU A 171 -6.91 -32.06 -14.97
C GLU A 171 -7.47 -31.82 -16.39
N GLY A 172 -6.70 -32.21 -17.41
CA GLY A 172 -7.07 -31.99 -18.81
C GLY A 172 -6.74 -30.60 -19.37
N VAL A 173 -6.29 -29.65 -18.55
CA VAL A 173 -5.79 -28.35 -19.03
C VAL A 173 -4.28 -28.44 -19.26
N ARG A 174 -3.85 -28.13 -20.49
CA ARG A 174 -2.43 -27.94 -20.81
C ARG A 174 -2.14 -26.47 -21.03
N VAL A 175 -1.21 -25.93 -20.26
CA VAL A 175 -0.64 -24.61 -20.53
C VAL A 175 0.34 -24.76 -21.69
N VAL A 176 0.03 -24.15 -22.83
CA VAL A 176 0.91 -24.11 -24.01
C VAL A 176 1.57 -22.73 -24.02
N GLY A 177 2.90 -22.70 -24.00
CA GLY A 177 3.64 -21.45 -24.17
C GLY A 177 3.51 -20.92 -25.60
N PRO A 178 3.85 -19.64 -25.85
CA PRO A 178 3.90 -19.12 -27.21
C PRO A 178 4.85 -19.98 -28.06
N GLU A 179 4.40 -20.36 -29.25
CA GLU A 179 5.23 -21.07 -30.23
C GLU A 179 6.43 -20.17 -30.59
N ARG A 180 7.63 -20.76 -30.61
CA ARG A 180 8.88 -20.05 -30.94
C ARG A 180 9.03 -19.85 -32.43
#